data_AF-A0A8J8EWQ2-F1
#
_entry.id   AF-A0A8J8EWQ2-F1
#
_cell.length_a   1.000
_cell.length_b   1.000
_cell.length_c   1.000
_cell.angle_alpha   90.00
_cell.angle_beta   90.00
_cell.angle_gamma   90.00
#
_symmetry.space_group_name_H-M   'P 1'
#
loop_
_entity.id
_entity.type
_entity.pdbx_description
1 polymer ?
#
loop_
_entity_poly.entity_id
_entity_poly.type
_entity_poly.pdbx_seq_one_letter_code
_entity_poly.pdbx_strand_id
1 'polypeptide(L)'
;MDQLEENLIGKAKALLRTENGYSGHLQALGILAGILAYRETGILISGPEAVKFIEMRFPEAMELVSPLKSPVTKPGEEDVGTLQKSAKKFLGIISGGTRE
;
A
#
# COMPACT_ATOMS: atom_id res chain seq x y z
N MET A 1 7.08 7.62 -15.51
CA MET A 1 6.00 6.90 -14.81
C MET A 1 5.17 6.23 -15.89
N ASP A 2 4.94 4.93 -15.80
CA ASP A 2 4.12 4.20 -16.78
C ASP A 2 2.62 4.53 -16.60
N GLN A 3 1.82 4.49 -17.67
CA GLN A 3 0.39 4.84 -17.61
C GLN A 3 -0.41 3.90 -16.70
N LEU A 4 -0.03 2.63 -16.59
CA LEU A 4 -0.61 1.69 -15.64
C LEU A 4 -0.36 2.14 -14.19
N GLU A 5 0.87 2.55 -13.90
CA GLU A 5 1.26 2.99 -12.57
C GLU A 5 0.50 4.26 -12.15
N GLU A 6 0.40 5.24 -13.04
CA GLU A 6 -0.36 6.47 -12.78
C GLU A 6 -1.83 6.17 -12.47
N ASN A 7 -2.45 5.25 -13.23
CA ASN A 7 -3.82 4.79 -12.97
C ASN A 7 -3.97 4.10 -11.61
N LEU A 8 -3.02 3.23 -11.24
CA LEU A 8 -3.04 2.52 -9.96
C LEU A 8 -2.82 3.48 -8.77
N ILE A 9 -1.90 4.44 -8.90
CA ILE A 9 -1.71 5.52 -7.93
C ILE A 9 -2.98 6.36 -7.79
N GLY A 10 -3.62 6.71 -8.91
CA GLY A 10 -4.91 7.41 -8.92
C GLY A 10 -5.99 6.65 -8.15
N LYS A 11 -6.10 5.33 -8.37
CA LYS A 11 -7.04 4.45 -7.66
C LYS A 11 -6.74 4.37 -6.16
N ALA A 12 -5.48 4.20 -5.77
CA ALA A 12 -5.08 4.20 -4.36
C ALA A 12 -5.39 5.55 -3.68
N LYS A 13 -5.13 6.68 -4.35
CA LYS A 13 -5.49 8.02 -3.86
C LYS A 13 -6.99 8.19 -3.68
N ALA A 14 -7.80 7.71 -4.64
CA ALA A 14 -9.26 7.78 -4.53
C ALA A 14 -9.75 7.01 -3.30
N LEU A 15 -9.28 5.77 -3.11
CA LEU A 15 -9.63 4.92 -1.96
C LEU A 15 -9.26 5.52 -0.60
N LEU A 16 -8.22 6.36 -0.53
CA LEU A 16 -7.78 7.05 0.68
C LEU A 16 -8.53 8.36 0.97
N ARG A 17 -9.17 8.97 -0.04
CA ARG A 17 -9.92 10.24 0.10
C ARG A 17 -11.37 10.03 0.51
N THR A 18 -11.99 9.00 -0.03
CA THR A 18 -13.34 8.59 0.37
C THR A 18 -13.30 8.02 1.79
N GLU A 19 -14.37 8.21 2.57
CA GLU A 19 -14.62 7.56 3.88
C GLU A 19 -14.82 6.03 3.74
N ASN A 20 -14.07 5.41 2.84
CA ASN A 20 -13.98 3.97 2.80
C ASN A 20 -13.25 3.59 4.07
N GLY A 21 -13.97 3.02 5.04
CA GLY A 21 -13.39 2.49 6.26
C GLY A 21 -12.34 1.41 5.98
N TYR A 22 -12.08 0.56 6.96
CA TYR A 22 -10.97 -0.40 6.94
C TYR A 22 -10.67 -1.08 5.58
N SER A 23 -11.70 -1.61 4.90
CA SER A 23 -11.53 -2.31 3.61
C SER A 23 -10.93 -1.44 2.50
N GLY A 24 -11.32 -0.16 2.40
CA GLY A 24 -10.80 0.72 1.35
C GLY A 24 -9.36 1.11 1.57
N HIS A 25 -8.99 1.39 2.81
CA HIS A 25 -7.59 1.65 3.15
C HIS A 25 -6.71 0.40 3.00
N LEU A 26 -7.25 -0.79 3.29
CA LEU A 26 -6.54 -2.06 3.07
C LEU A 26 -6.28 -2.31 1.58
N GLN A 27 -7.28 -2.06 0.73
CA GLN A 27 -7.13 -2.15 -0.72
C GLN A 27 -6.12 -1.12 -1.25
N ALA A 28 -6.17 0.12 -0.77
CA ALA A 28 -5.20 1.14 -1.16
C ALA A 28 -3.77 0.71 -0.83
N LEU A 29 -3.56 0.16 0.37
CA LEU A 29 -2.26 -0.36 0.79
C LEU A 29 -1.79 -1.53 -0.08
N GLY A 30 -2.70 -2.45 -0.44
CA GLY A 30 -2.40 -3.57 -1.35
C GLY A 30 -2.01 -3.11 -2.77
N ILE A 31 -2.68 -2.10 -3.31
CA ILE A 31 -2.33 -1.50 -4.61
C ILE A 31 -0.93 -0.89 -4.53
N LEU A 32 -0.63 -0.13 -3.47
CA LEU A 32 0.69 0.49 -3.28
C LEU A 32 1.80 -0.55 -3.16
N ALA A 33 1.58 -1.61 -2.39
CA ALA A 33 2.51 -2.74 -2.32
C ALA A 33 2.76 -3.38 -3.70
N GLY A 34 1.70 -3.60 -4.47
CA GLY A 34 1.79 -4.14 -5.83
C GLY A 34 2.57 -3.23 -6.78
N ILE A 35 2.38 -1.91 -6.70
CA ILE A 35 3.14 -0.94 -7.50
C ILE A 35 4.64 -1.01 -7.16
N LEU A 36 5.00 -1.02 -5.88
CA LEU A 36 6.41 -1.09 -5.47
C LEU A 36 7.06 -2.39 -6.00
N ALA A 37 6.39 -3.53 -5.82
CA ALA A 37 6.91 -4.80 -6.31
C ALA A 37 7.02 -4.83 -7.84
N TYR A 38 6.05 -4.24 -8.55
CA TYR A 38 6.09 -4.14 -10.01
C TYR A 38 7.25 -3.28 -10.51
N ARG A 39 7.52 -2.12 -9.88
CA ARG A 39 8.66 -1.25 -10.22
C ARG A 39 10.00 -1.97 -10.12
N GLU A 40 10.16 -2.83 -9.13
CA GLU A 40 11.42 -3.51 -8.87
C GLU A 40 11.61 -4.78 -9.69
N THR A 41 10.52 -5.51 -9.97
CA THR A 41 10.59 -6.82 -10.63
C THR A 41 10.20 -6.79 -12.11
N GLY A 42 9.44 -5.77 -12.54
CA GLY A 42 8.80 -5.73 -13.86
C GLY A 42 7.63 -6.71 -14.03
N ILE A 43 7.20 -7.40 -12.96
CA ILE A 43 6.20 -8.47 -13.02
C ILE A 43 5.01 -8.11 -12.14
N LEU A 44 3.80 -8.29 -12.68
CA LEU A 44 2.57 -8.20 -11.89
C LEU A 44 2.43 -9.47 -11.05
N ILE A 45 2.54 -9.32 -9.74
CA ILE A 45 2.43 -10.42 -8.78
C ILE A 45 1.21 -10.22 -7.88
N SER A 46 0.78 -11.30 -7.22
CA SER A 46 -0.38 -11.24 -6.32
C SER A 46 -0.09 -10.39 -5.09
N GLY A 47 -1.14 -9.88 -4.43
CA GLY A 47 -1.00 -9.11 -3.19
C GLY A 47 -0.16 -9.82 -2.10
N PRO A 48 -0.41 -11.10 -1.80
CA PRO A 48 0.42 -11.86 -0.84
C PRO A 48 1.89 -11.99 -1.27
N GLU A 49 2.17 -12.13 -2.57
CA GLU A 49 3.54 -12.19 -3.08
C GLU A 49 4.24 -10.83 -3.02
N ALA A 50 3.53 -9.74 -3.31
CA ALA A 50 4.04 -8.39 -3.14
C ALA A 50 4.45 -8.11 -1.68
N VAL A 51 3.65 -8.58 -0.72
CA VAL A 51 4.00 -8.45 0.71
C VAL A 51 5.25 -9.25 1.06
N LYS A 52 5.36 -10.50 0.60
CA LYS A 52 6.58 -11.31 0.79
C LYS A 52 7.81 -10.67 0.16
N PHE A 53 7.66 -10.12 -1.05
CA PHE A 53 8.73 -9.41 -1.74
C PHE A 53 9.21 -8.18 -0.95
N ILE A 54 8.27 -7.37 -0.46
CA ILE A 54 8.56 -6.18 0.35
C ILE A 54 9.24 -6.57 1.65
N GLU A 55 8.79 -7.63 2.33
CA GLU A 55 9.43 -8.14 3.53
C GLU A 55 10.89 -8.54 3.32
N MET A 56 11.22 -9.14 2.17
CA MET A 56 12.59 -9.56 1.85
C MET A 56 13.48 -8.43 1.37
N ARG A 57 12.94 -7.44 0.62
CA ARG A 57 13.74 -6.44 -0.10
C ARG A 57 13.69 -5.04 0.51
N PHE A 58 12.63 -4.73 1.25
CA PHE A 58 12.36 -3.44 1.89
C PHE A 58 11.91 -3.65 3.34
N PRO A 59 12.80 -4.15 4.22
CA PRO A 59 12.47 -4.37 5.63
C PRO A 59 11.96 -3.09 6.32
N GLU A 60 12.38 -1.91 5.88
CA GLU A 60 11.89 -0.61 6.36
C GLU A 60 10.41 -0.33 6.02
N ALA A 61 9.88 -0.99 4.99
CA ALA A 61 8.48 -0.89 4.59
C ALA A 61 7.59 -1.98 5.21
N MET A 62 8.17 -2.95 5.96
CA MET A 62 7.40 -4.02 6.58
C MET A 62 6.30 -3.51 7.52
N GLU A 63 6.61 -2.49 8.33
CA GLU A 63 5.62 -1.92 9.24
C GLU A 63 4.40 -1.38 8.49
N LEU A 64 4.60 -0.84 7.28
CA LEU A 64 3.54 -0.28 6.44
C LEU A 64 2.65 -1.37 5.87
N VAL A 65 3.21 -2.53 5.50
CA VAL A 65 2.46 -3.64 4.90
C VAL A 65 1.98 -4.69 5.90
N SER A 66 2.34 -4.56 7.17
CA SER A 66 1.89 -5.46 8.24
C SER A 66 0.37 -5.69 8.29
N PRO A 67 -0.50 -4.69 8.02
CA PRO A 67 -1.95 -4.92 8.01
C PRO A 67 -2.44 -5.83 6.88
N LEU A 68 -1.65 -6.01 5.80
CA LEU A 68 -1.97 -6.92 4.71
C LEU A 68 -1.70 -8.39 5.08
N LYS A 69 -0.77 -8.64 6.02
CA LYS A 69 -0.44 -10.01 6.48
C LYS A 69 -1.51 -10.53 7.43
N SER A 70 -1.96 -9.66 8.33
CA SER A 70 -2.93 -10.00 9.37
C SER A 70 -4.07 -8.98 9.35
N PRO A 71 -5.01 -9.09 8.38
CA PRO A 71 -6.15 -8.20 8.34
C PRO A 71 -7.04 -8.41 9.58
N VAL A 72 -7.49 -7.31 10.16
CA VAL A 72 -8.37 -7.29 11.33
C VAL A 72 -9.79 -7.65 10.89
N THR A 73 -10.36 -8.68 11.50
CA THR A 73 -11.70 -9.18 11.16
C THR A 73 -12.84 -8.32 11.71
N LYS A 74 -12.58 -7.58 12.81
CA LYS A 74 -13.52 -6.62 13.41
C LYS A 74 -12.78 -5.30 13.71
N PRO A 75 -12.55 -4.46 12.68
CA PRO A 75 -11.77 -3.24 12.84
C PRO A 75 -12.55 -2.18 13.61
N GLY A 76 -11.89 -1.56 14.59
CA GLY A 76 -12.34 -0.34 15.25
C GLY A 76 -11.81 0.92 14.56
N GLU A 77 -12.20 2.10 15.07
CA GLU A 77 -11.74 3.39 14.54
C GLU A 77 -10.21 3.54 14.59
N GLU A 78 -9.56 2.97 15.61
CA GLU A 78 -8.09 2.99 15.74
C GLU A 78 -7.39 2.18 14.64
N ASP A 79 -7.95 1.03 14.26
CA ASP A 79 -7.43 0.21 13.16
C ASP A 79 -7.54 0.95 11.82
N VAL A 80 -8.68 1.62 11.59
CA VAL A 80 -8.90 2.45 10.39
C VAL A 80 -7.89 3.60 10.35
N GLY A 81 -7.68 4.29 11.47
CA GLY A 81 -6.72 5.39 11.58
C GLY A 81 -5.27 4.94 11.35
N THR A 82 -4.87 3.81 11.91
CA THR A 82 -3.54 3.21 11.71
C THR A 82 -3.34 2.83 10.25
N LEU A 83 -4.31 2.16 9.65
CA LEU A 83 -4.24 1.74 8.26
C LEU A 83 -4.20 2.93 7.29
N GLN A 84 -4.97 3.97 7.57
CA GLN A 84 -4.94 5.21 6.80
C GLN A 84 -3.55 5.88 6.86
N LYS A 85 -2.93 5.94 8.05
CA LYS A 85 -1.57 6.49 8.23
C LYS A 85 -0.54 5.68 7.45
N SER A 86 -0.56 4.35 7.56
CA SER A 86 0.35 3.47 6.84
C SER A 86 0.22 3.63 5.32
N ALA A 87 -1.00 3.63 4.81
CA ALA A 87 -1.25 3.80 3.37
C ALA A 87 -0.85 5.19 2.86
N LYS A 88 -1.08 6.26 3.61
CA LYS A 88 -0.61 7.62 3.27
C LYS A 88 0.93 7.72 3.26
N LYS A 89 1.59 7.15 4.26
CA LYS A 89 3.07 7.10 4.32
C LYS A 89 3.64 6.32 3.14
N PHE A 90 3.04 5.16 2.82
CA PHE A 90 3.48 4.35 1.70
C PHE A 90 3.26 5.04 0.34
N LEU A 91 2.11 5.72 0.19
CA LEU A 91 1.84 6.55 -0.98
C LEU A 91 2.89 7.67 -1.14
N GLY A 92 3.33 8.28 -0.05
CA GLY A 92 4.41 9.27 -0.04
C GLY A 92 5.72 8.72 -0.59
N ILE A 93 6.12 7.53 -0.13
CA ILE A 93 7.33 6.83 -0.62
C ILE A 93 7.23 6.57 -2.13
N ILE A 94 6.09 6.04 -2.59
CA ILE A 94 5.88 5.70 -4.01
C ILE A 94 5.76 6.95 -4.91
N SER A 95 5.16 8.02 -4.39
CA SER A 95 4.87 9.24 -5.17
C SER A 95 5.97 10.30 -5.10
N GLY A 96 6.93 10.22 -4.17
CA GLY A 96 8.04 11.18 -4.16
C GLY A 96 8.90 11.37 -2.90
N GLY A 97 8.93 10.52 -1.88
CA GLY A 97 9.81 10.73 -0.71
C GLY A 97 11.08 9.87 -0.76
N THR A 98 12.32 10.37 -0.74
CA THR A 98 12.82 11.75 -0.54
C THR A 98 14.18 11.89 -1.23
N ARG A 99 14.33 12.85 -2.16
CA ARG A 99 15.62 13.47 -2.49
C ARG A 99 15.78 14.68 -1.58
N GLU A 100 16.36 14.47 -0.41
CA GLU A 100 17.03 15.50 0.39
C GLU A 100 18.28 14.87 1.00
#